data_AF-A0A6J0PH57-F1
#
_entry.id   AF-A0A6J0PH57-F1
#
_cell.length_a   1.000
_cell.length_b   1.000
_cell.length_c   1.000
_cell.angle_alpha   90.00
_cell.angle_beta   90.00
_cell.angle_gamma   90.00
#
_symmetry.space_group_name_H-M   'P 1'
#
loop_
_entity.id
_entity.type
_entity.pdbx_description
1 polymer ?
#
loop_
_entity_poly.entity_id
_entity_poly.type
_entity_poly.pdbx_seq_one_letter_code
_entity_poly.pdbx_strand_id
1 'polypeptide(L)'
;MQVINLYGIGARQTFSTPNLIDELNLKVGKLSTGDSFDMSPEDEASILANDAVVVDMEGAAVAYVADLLSVPAIFIKAVTNVVVEKPIAEEFLQNLIAVSRELAQTVSQILEKGELPVAGKEKESKLSSRSRTTIVRQKTINPETQCSYTINMIEGHMNEIHFAVYPHTSSKEQK
;
A
#
# COMPACT_ATOMS: atom_id res chain seq x y z
N MET A 1 -32.45 1.29 -9.71
CA MET A 1 -31.74 1.61 -8.45
C MET A 1 -30.81 0.43 -8.15
N GLN A 2 -29.64 0.37 -8.79
CA GLN A 2 -28.81 -0.85 -8.79
C GLN A 2 -27.30 -0.57 -8.62
N VAL A 3 -26.92 0.71 -8.45
CA VAL A 3 -25.51 1.15 -8.49
C VAL A 3 -24.92 1.43 -7.09
N ILE A 4 -25.77 1.54 -6.05
CA ILE A 4 -25.33 1.92 -4.70
C ILE A 4 -24.74 0.72 -3.92
N ASN A 5 -25.04 -0.52 -4.33
CA ASN A 5 -24.59 -1.74 -3.64
C ASN A 5 -23.15 -2.18 -3.98
N LEU A 6 -22.39 -1.44 -4.78
CA LEU A 6 -20.97 -1.75 -5.04
C LEU A 6 -19.99 -0.89 -4.22
N TYR A 7 -20.47 0.13 -3.50
CA TYR A 7 -19.59 0.97 -2.68
C TYR A 7 -19.07 0.17 -1.48
N GLY A 8 -17.75 0.17 -1.27
CA GLY A 8 -17.11 -0.55 -0.17
C GLY A 8 -16.91 -2.05 -0.40
N ILE A 9 -17.29 -2.60 -1.57
CA ILE A 9 -17.07 -4.01 -1.91
C ILE A 9 -15.81 -4.15 -2.76
N GLY A 10 -14.81 -4.86 -2.24
CA GLY A 10 -13.63 -5.28 -3.00
C GLY A 10 -12.41 -5.51 -2.13
N ALA A 11 -11.48 -6.33 -2.63
CA ALA A 11 -10.19 -6.51 -2.00
C ALA A 11 -9.25 -5.35 -2.36
N ARG A 12 -8.42 -4.93 -1.39
CA ARG A 12 -7.33 -3.98 -1.61
C ARG A 12 -6.04 -4.57 -1.08
N GLN A 13 -5.01 -4.53 -1.91
CA GLN A 13 -3.70 -5.00 -1.53
C GLN A 13 -2.95 -3.85 -0.84
N THR A 14 -2.54 -4.08 0.40
CA THR A 14 -1.67 -3.16 1.12
C THR A 14 -0.28 -3.15 0.49
N PHE A 15 0.51 -2.12 0.80
CA PHE A 15 1.88 -2.01 0.32
C PHE A 15 2.71 -3.24 0.74
N SER A 16 3.48 -3.80 -0.20
CA SER A 16 4.22 -5.04 0.01
C SER A 16 5.53 -4.79 0.73
N THR A 17 5.74 -5.47 1.86
CA THR A 17 6.92 -5.31 2.73
C THR A 17 7.59 -6.65 3.09
N PRO A 18 7.96 -7.50 2.10
CA PRO A 18 8.46 -8.86 2.37
C PRO A 18 9.70 -8.89 3.27
N ASN A 19 10.62 -7.94 3.09
CA ASN A 19 11.82 -7.86 3.93
C ASN A 19 11.49 -7.58 5.40
N LEU A 20 10.54 -6.67 5.67
CA LEU A 20 10.12 -6.37 7.05
C LEU A 20 9.39 -7.55 7.67
N ILE A 21 8.57 -8.26 6.88
CA ILE A 21 7.87 -9.46 7.32
C ILE A 21 8.87 -10.54 7.76
N ASP A 22 9.86 -10.83 6.92
CA ASP A 22 10.87 -11.86 7.20
C ASP A 22 11.77 -11.47 8.37
N GLU A 23 12.24 -10.21 8.40
CA GLU A 23 13.18 -9.72 9.40
C GLU A 23 12.57 -9.60 10.80
N LEU A 24 11.27 -9.29 10.88
CA LEU A 24 10.55 -9.13 12.14
C LEU A 24 9.69 -10.35 12.49
N ASN A 25 9.74 -11.41 11.66
CA ASN A 25 8.96 -12.64 11.82
C ASN A 25 7.45 -12.36 12.00
N LEU A 26 6.90 -11.44 11.18
CA LEU A 26 5.50 -11.02 11.26
C LEU A 26 4.59 -12.01 10.54
N LYS A 27 3.37 -12.16 11.05
CA LYS A 27 2.32 -12.93 10.36
C LYS A 27 1.58 -12.03 9.38
N VAL A 28 1.41 -12.52 8.16
CA VAL A 28 0.58 -11.86 7.14
C VAL A 28 -0.82 -12.45 7.17
N GLY A 29 -1.83 -11.59 7.12
CA GLY A 29 -3.23 -12.00 7.16
C GLY A 29 -4.11 -11.06 6.35
N LYS A 30 -5.24 -11.58 5.88
CA LYS A 30 -6.31 -10.76 5.29
C LYS A 30 -7.12 -10.11 6.42
N LEU A 31 -7.34 -8.81 6.28
CA LEU A 31 -8.16 -8.01 7.17
C LEU A 31 -9.55 -7.83 6.54
N SER A 32 -10.59 -8.05 7.34
CA SER A 32 -11.96 -7.63 7.02
C SER A 32 -12.35 -6.44 7.89
N THR A 33 -13.34 -5.67 7.43
CA THR A 33 -13.98 -4.64 8.26
C THR A 33 -15.36 -5.10 8.72
N GLY A 34 -15.67 -4.83 9.98
CA GLY A 34 -16.91 -5.19 10.64
C GLY A 34 -16.96 -4.66 12.06
N ASP A 35 -18.15 -4.71 12.68
CA ASP A 35 -18.29 -4.43 14.11
C ASP A 35 -17.51 -5.49 14.92
N SER A 36 -16.78 -5.05 15.94
CA SER A 36 -15.99 -5.95 16.80
C SER A 36 -16.73 -6.34 18.08
N PHE A 37 -17.92 -5.77 18.33
CA PHE A 37 -18.71 -6.07 19.54
C PHE A 37 -19.67 -7.23 19.34
N ASP A 38 -20.35 -7.30 18.19
CA ASP A 38 -21.29 -8.37 17.84
C ASP A 38 -20.98 -8.93 16.44
N MET A 39 -20.80 -10.25 16.32
CA MET A 39 -20.60 -10.93 15.04
C MET A 39 -21.94 -11.47 14.54
N SER A 40 -22.52 -10.85 13.51
CA SER A 40 -23.72 -11.40 12.86
C SER A 40 -23.38 -12.65 12.02
N PRO A 41 -24.35 -13.54 11.74
CA PRO A 41 -24.15 -14.65 10.80
C PRO A 41 -23.67 -14.18 9.41
N GLU A 42 -24.10 -12.99 8.99
CA GLU A 42 -23.69 -12.36 7.74
C GLU A 42 -22.21 -11.93 7.78
N ASP A 43 -21.74 -11.40 8.92
CA ASP A 43 -20.33 -11.06 9.13
C ASP A 43 -19.46 -12.32 9.14
N GLU A 44 -19.88 -13.37 9.84
CA GLU A 44 -19.18 -14.65 9.89
C GLU A 44 -19.07 -15.26 8.47
N ALA A 45 -20.17 -15.31 7.73
CA ALA A 45 -20.17 -15.78 6.35
C ALA A 45 -19.23 -14.97 5.46
N SER A 46 -19.18 -13.65 5.64
CA SER A 46 -18.31 -12.75 4.89
C SER A 46 -16.83 -12.92 5.25
N ILE A 47 -16.50 -13.09 6.53
CA ILE A 47 -15.12 -13.35 7.00
C ILE A 47 -14.61 -14.67 6.43
N LEU A 48 -15.42 -15.73 6.51
CA LEU A 48 -15.09 -17.04 5.98
C LEU A 48 -14.97 -17.05 4.45
N ALA A 49 -15.89 -16.39 3.75
CA ALA A 49 -15.87 -16.31 2.29
C ALA A 49 -14.63 -15.55 1.77
N ASN A 50 -14.12 -14.58 2.53
CA ASN A 50 -12.95 -13.80 2.18
C ASN A 50 -11.62 -14.34 2.76
N ASP A 51 -11.68 -15.41 3.56
CA ASP A 51 -10.51 -15.98 4.25
C ASP A 51 -9.79 -14.91 5.11
N ALA A 52 -10.59 -14.05 5.75
CA ALA A 52 -10.11 -13.02 6.65
C ALA A 52 -9.76 -13.63 8.00
N VAL A 53 -8.57 -13.28 8.51
CA VAL A 53 -8.05 -13.81 9.79
C VAL A 53 -8.11 -12.77 10.90
N VAL A 54 -8.36 -11.51 10.56
CA VAL A 54 -8.46 -10.39 11.48
C VAL A 54 -9.61 -9.47 11.05
N VAL A 55 -10.38 -8.98 12.02
CA VAL A 55 -11.44 -7.98 11.81
C VAL A 55 -11.02 -6.66 12.44
N ASP A 56 -11.22 -5.54 11.74
CA ASP A 56 -10.95 -4.20 12.22
C ASP A 56 -12.08 -3.23 11.85
N MET A 57 -12.42 -2.28 12.72
CA MET A 57 -13.61 -1.45 12.50
C MET A 57 -13.47 -0.51 11.29
N GLU A 58 -12.26 -0.06 10.94
CA GLU A 58 -12.05 0.90 9.86
C GLU A 58 -10.94 0.50 8.87
N GLY A 59 -10.21 -0.59 9.11
CA GLY A 59 -9.05 -0.98 8.30
C GLY A 59 -9.31 -1.03 6.78
N ALA A 60 -10.42 -1.61 6.33
CA ALA A 60 -10.76 -1.67 4.90
C ALA A 60 -11.11 -0.28 4.33
N ALA A 61 -11.76 0.58 5.12
CA ALA A 61 -12.06 1.95 4.71
C ALA A 61 -10.78 2.79 4.57
N VAL A 62 -9.86 2.66 5.52
CA VAL A 62 -8.54 3.30 5.44
C VAL A 62 -7.77 2.81 4.22
N ALA A 63 -7.76 1.49 3.97
CA ALA A 63 -7.09 0.92 2.80
C ALA A 63 -7.69 1.44 1.48
N TYR A 64 -9.01 1.57 1.41
CA TYR A 64 -9.71 2.12 0.25
C TYR A 64 -9.34 3.58 -0.01
N VAL A 65 -9.29 4.42 1.02
CA VAL A 65 -8.90 5.84 0.87
C VAL A 65 -7.42 5.97 0.51
N ALA A 66 -6.54 5.15 1.12
CA ALA A 66 -5.12 5.15 0.79
C ALA A 66 -4.88 4.77 -0.69
N ASP A 67 -5.58 3.76 -1.19
CA ASP A 67 -5.57 3.35 -2.60
C ASP A 67 -6.04 4.50 -3.52
N LEU A 68 -7.17 5.12 -3.19
CA LEU A 68 -7.73 6.25 -3.96
C LEU A 68 -6.75 7.44 -4.06
N LEU A 69 -5.99 7.69 -2.99
CA LEU A 69 -5.01 8.77 -2.91
C LEU A 69 -3.61 8.37 -3.37
N SER A 70 -3.42 7.12 -3.82
CA SER A 70 -2.10 6.56 -4.16
C SER A 70 -1.07 6.70 -3.02
N VAL A 71 -1.53 6.60 -1.77
CA VAL A 71 -0.69 6.63 -0.58
C VAL A 71 -0.33 5.20 -0.17
N PRO A 72 0.97 4.84 -0.10
CA PRO A 72 1.38 3.55 0.43
C PRO A 72 0.90 3.37 1.88
N ALA A 73 0.15 2.30 2.12
CA ALA A 73 -0.34 1.95 3.46
C ALA A 73 0.05 0.52 3.82
N ILE A 74 0.54 0.36 5.04
CA ILE A 74 0.72 -0.93 5.71
C ILE A 74 -0.12 -0.92 6.98
N PHE A 75 -0.63 -2.09 7.37
CA PHE A 75 -1.42 -2.24 8.58
C PHE A 75 -0.69 -3.18 9.53
N ILE A 76 -0.60 -2.79 10.79
CA ILE A 76 -0.04 -3.60 11.86
C ILE A 76 -1.12 -3.69 12.92
N LYS A 77 -1.53 -4.92 13.24
CA LYS A 77 -2.59 -5.19 14.20
C LYS A 77 -2.09 -6.18 15.25
N ALA A 78 -2.28 -5.81 16.50
CA ALA A 78 -2.09 -6.70 17.63
C ALA A 78 -3.45 -7.25 18.08
N VAL A 79 -3.53 -8.56 18.30
CA VAL A 79 -4.78 -9.23 18.69
C VAL A 79 -4.68 -9.62 20.17
N THR A 80 -5.57 -9.06 20.99
CA THR A 80 -5.66 -9.33 22.44
C THR A 80 -6.47 -10.59 22.77
N ASN A 81 -7.34 -11.00 21.85
CA ASN A 81 -8.31 -12.06 22.07
C ASN A 81 -7.77 -13.40 21.55
N VAL A 82 -6.98 -14.09 22.37
CA VAL A 82 -6.72 -15.52 22.18
C VAL A 82 -7.94 -16.22 22.79
N VAL A 83 -8.70 -16.96 21.98
CA VAL A 83 -9.94 -17.61 22.44
C VAL A 83 -9.59 -18.66 23.48
N VAL A 84 -9.68 -18.28 24.76
CA VAL A 84 -9.73 -19.20 25.91
C VAL A 84 -11.10 -19.05 26.53
N GLU A 85 -11.69 -20.16 26.96
CA GLU A 85 -13.08 -20.26 27.41
C GLU A 85 -13.34 -19.34 28.62
N LYS A 86 -13.78 -18.11 28.32
CA LYS A 86 -14.17 -16.98 29.20
C LYS A 86 -13.01 -16.03 29.57
N PRO A 87 -13.09 -14.75 29.15
CA PRO A 87 -12.12 -13.76 29.57
C PRO A 87 -12.36 -13.40 31.04
N ILE A 88 -11.37 -13.69 31.88
CA ILE A 88 -11.23 -12.99 33.15
C ILE A 88 -10.74 -11.59 32.78
N ALA A 89 -11.36 -10.51 33.28
CA ALA A 89 -10.95 -9.13 32.95
C ALA A 89 -9.44 -8.89 33.18
N GLU A 90 -8.87 -9.58 34.16
CA GLU A 90 -7.45 -9.59 34.45
C GLU A 90 -6.60 -10.18 33.31
N GLU A 91 -7.04 -11.28 32.70
CA GLU A 91 -6.34 -11.90 31.55
C GLU A 91 -6.38 -10.99 30.33
N PHE A 92 -7.52 -10.35 30.06
CA PHE A 92 -7.61 -9.35 29.01
C PHE A 92 -6.64 -8.18 29.24
N LEU A 93 -6.55 -7.66 30.47
CA LEU A 93 -5.63 -6.58 30.83
C LEU A 93 -4.17 -7.01 30.67
N GLN A 94 -3.82 -8.22 31.10
CA GLN A 94 -2.47 -8.77 30.94
C GLN A 94 -2.10 -8.92 29.46
N ASN A 95 -3.01 -9.48 28.65
CA ASN A 95 -2.83 -9.59 27.20
C ASN A 95 -2.70 -8.20 26.58
N LEU A 96 -3.56 -7.25 26.94
CA LEU A 96 -3.52 -5.87 26.44
C LEU A 96 -2.18 -5.20 26.73
N ILE A 97 -1.66 -5.34 27.96
CA ILE A 97 -0.36 -4.78 28.34
C ILE A 97 0.76 -5.43 27.51
N ALA A 98 0.77 -6.76 27.43
CA ALA A 98 1.77 -7.52 26.70
C ALA A 98 1.79 -7.14 25.21
N VAL A 99 0.63 -7.20 24.55
CA VAL A 99 0.54 -6.92 23.12
C VAL A 99 0.73 -5.45 22.79
N SER A 100 0.35 -4.51 23.67
CA SER A 100 0.64 -3.08 23.46
C SER A 100 2.13 -2.80 23.49
N ARG A 101 2.85 -3.44 24.40
CA ARG A 101 4.31 -3.33 24.48
C ARG A 101 4.98 -3.95 23.26
N GLU A 102 4.56 -5.13 22.86
CA GLU A 102 5.10 -5.82 21.68
C GLU A 102 4.81 -5.04 20.40
N LEU A 103 3.60 -4.49 20.26
CA LEU A 103 3.23 -3.61 19.15
C LEU A 103 4.11 -2.36 19.12
N ALA A 104 4.31 -1.69 20.26
CA ALA A 104 5.16 -0.51 20.33
C ALA A 104 6.61 -0.82 19.90
N GLN A 105 7.18 -1.91 20.40
CA GLN A 105 8.53 -2.36 20.02
C GLN A 105 8.61 -2.69 18.53
N THR A 106 7.62 -3.40 17.99
CA THR A 106 7.54 -3.78 16.58
C THR A 106 7.46 -2.54 15.69
N VAL A 107 6.59 -1.58 16.03
CA VAL A 107 6.46 -0.32 15.29
C VAL A 107 7.77 0.46 15.31
N SER A 108 8.45 0.56 16.46
CA SER A 108 9.77 1.20 16.52
C SER A 108 10.80 0.53 15.62
N GLN A 109 10.84 -0.81 15.59
CA GLN A 109 11.74 -1.54 14.69
C GLN A 109 11.38 -1.35 13.22
N ILE A 110 10.09 -1.26 12.89
CA ILE A 110 9.62 -0.97 11.52
C ILE A 110 10.03 0.43 11.10
N LEU A 111 9.95 1.42 12.00
CA LEU A 111 10.39 2.78 11.70
C LEU A 111 11.91 2.82 11.52
N GLU A 112 12.68 2.21 12.42
CA GLU A 112 14.16 2.18 12.32
C GLU A 112 14.64 1.45 11.06
N LYS A 113 14.05 0.29 10.75
CA LYS A 113 14.41 -0.52 9.57
C LYS A 113 13.78 0.02 8.28
N GLY A 114 12.63 0.69 8.39
CA GLY A 114 11.97 1.39 7.29
C GLY A 114 12.65 2.71 6.94
N GLU A 115 13.37 3.32 7.89
CA GLU A 115 14.26 4.48 7.70
C GLU A 115 15.63 4.11 7.13
N LEU A 116 15.93 2.81 6.92
CA LEU A 116 17.05 2.45 6.07
C LEU A 116 16.80 3.12 4.71
N PRO A 117 17.74 3.97 4.25
CA PRO A 117 17.55 4.78 3.06
C PRO A 117 17.16 3.86 1.93
N VAL A 118 16.32 4.37 1.03
CA VAL A 118 15.91 3.75 -0.22
C VAL A 118 17.15 3.34 -1.05
N ALA A 119 17.82 2.28 -0.63
CA ALA A 119 18.94 1.62 -1.25
C ALA A 119 18.35 0.38 -1.95
N GLY A 120 17.46 0.67 -2.92
CA GLY A 120 16.68 -0.32 -3.66
C GLY A 120 15.48 -0.81 -2.84
N LYS A 121 14.24 -0.43 -3.15
CA LYS A 121 13.59 -0.56 -4.46
C LYS A 121 12.38 0.39 -4.54
N GLU A 122 12.58 1.69 -4.41
CA GLU A 122 11.85 2.57 -5.31
C GLU A 122 12.42 2.31 -6.71
N LYS A 123 11.70 1.55 -7.52
CA LYS A 123 11.88 1.60 -8.97
C LYS A 123 11.21 2.87 -9.51
N GLU A 124 11.49 4.04 -8.92
CA GLU A 124 11.66 5.19 -9.79
C GLU A 124 12.95 4.93 -10.56
N SER A 125 12.83 4.77 -11.87
CA SER A 125 13.98 4.63 -12.77
C SER A 125 15.09 5.60 -12.37
N LYS A 126 16.34 5.12 -12.30
CA LYS A 126 17.58 5.93 -12.21
C LYS A 126 17.77 6.81 -13.46
N LEU A 127 16.74 7.56 -13.81
CA LEU A 127 16.67 8.48 -14.90
C LEU A 127 15.81 9.61 -14.34
N SER A 128 16.49 10.64 -13.83
CA SER A 128 15.82 11.83 -13.32
C SER A 128 14.76 12.31 -14.32
N SER A 129 13.71 12.99 -13.87
CA SER A 129 12.72 13.63 -14.76
C SER A 129 13.41 14.38 -15.92
N ARG A 130 14.50 15.10 -15.58
CA ARG A 130 15.37 15.82 -16.51
C ARG A 130 16.10 14.93 -17.52
N SER A 131 16.46 13.71 -17.14
CA SER A 131 17.06 12.73 -18.04
C SER A 131 16.02 12.10 -18.97
N ARG A 132 14.78 11.85 -18.51
CA ARG A 132 13.67 11.35 -19.35
C ARG A 132 13.28 12.35 -20.44
N THR A 133 13.16 13.62 -20.08
CA THR A 133 12.76 14.70 -20.99
C THR A 133 13.83 15.01 -22.02
N THR A 134 15.10 14.82 -21.67
CA THR A 134 16.21 14.93 -22.61
C THR A 134 16.17 13.85 -23.70
N ILE A 135 15.82 12.60 -23.36
CA ILE A 135 15.69 11.52 -24.34
C ILE A 135 14.53 11.80 -25.31
N VAL A 136 13.38 12.20 -24.79
CA VAL A 136 12.22 12.56 -25.62
C VAL A 136 12.58 13.73 -26.55
N ARG A 137 13.21 14.77 -26.01
CA ARG A 137 13.66 15.94 -26.78
C ARG A 137 14.59 15.57 -27.94
N GLN A 138 15.51 14.62 -27.76
CA GLN A 138 16.42 14.16 -28.82
C GLN A 138 15.70 13.43 -29.96
N LYS A 139 14.51 12.89 -29.71
CA LYS A 139 13.72 12.11 -30.67
C LYS A 139 12.55 12.87 -31.28
N THR A 140 12.16 14.00 -30.70
CA THR A 140 10.98 14.77 -31.13
C THR A 140 11.38 16.13 -31.69
N ILE A 141 10.85 16.47 -32.85
CA ILE A 141 10.94 17.81 -33.46
C ILE A 141 9.52 18.34 -33.58
N ASN A 142 9.31 19.61 -33.24
CA ASN A 142 8.04 20.27 -33.46
C ASN A 142 7.81 20.43 -34.97
N PRO A 143 6.74 19.85 -35.54
CA PRO A 143 6.49 19.89 -36.97
C PRO A 143 6.22 21.32 -37.49
N GLU A 144 5.69 22.20 -36.65
CA GLU A 144 5.36 23.59 -37.02
C GLU A 144 6.60 24.48 -37.07
N THR A 145 7.52 24.31 -36.11
CA THR A 145 8.70 25.18 -35.96
C THR A 145 10.00 24.55 -36.46
N GLN A 146 9.96 23.26 -36.83
CA GLN A 146 11.13 22.45 -37.21
C GLN A 146 12.25 22.46 -36.15
N CYS A 147 11.91 22.79 -34.89
CA CYS A 147 12.82 22.89 -33.77
C CYS A 147 12.42 21.91 -32.65
N SER A 148 13.35 21.51 -31.78
CA SER A 148 13.01 20.68 -30.62
C SER A 148 12.11 21.43 -29.63
N TYR A 149 11.17 20.72 -29.01
CA TYR A 149 10.38 21.26 -27.88
C TYR A 149 11.27 21.62 -26.68
N THR A 150 10.82 22.58 -25.89
CA THR A 150 11.48 22.93 -24.62
C THR A 150 11.25 21.82 -23.59
N ILE A 151 12.16 21.71 -22.61
CA ILE A 151 12.06 20.68 -21.56
C ILE A 151 10.74 20.79 -20.80
N ASN A 152 10.31 22.01 -20.45
CA ASN A 152 9.07 22.23 -19.69
C ASN A 152 7.81 21.80 -20.46
N MET A 153 7.76 22.02 -21.78
CA MET A 153 6.63 21.58 -22.60
C MET A 153 6.59 20.06 -22.71
N ILE A 154 7.76 19.41 -22.82
CA ILE A 154 7.86 17.95 -22.83
C ILE A 154 7.44 17.38 -21.48
N GLU A 155 7.86 17.98 -20.35
CA GLU A 155 7.44 17.58 -19.00
C GLU A 155 5.93 17.67 -18.82
N GLY A 156 5.33 18.78 -19.26
CA GLY A 156 3.88 18.97 -19.21
C GLY A 156 3.14 17.88 -19.98
N HIS A 157 3.48 17.65 -21.24
CA HIS A 157 2.82 16.64 -22.06
C HIS A 157 3.07 15.21 -21.56
N MET A 158 4.28 14.89 -21.07
CA MET A 158 4.58 13.58 -20.50
C MET A 158 3.72 13.29 -19.26
N ASN A 159 3.46 14.31 -18.43
CA ASN A 159 2.60 14.18 -17.26
C ASN A 159 1.13 14.02 -17.65
N GLU A 160 0.65 14.76 -18.65
CA GLU A 160 -0.74 14.68 -19.14
C GLU A 160 -1.09 13.30 -19.70
N ILE A 161 -0.14 12.64 -20.37
CA ILE A 161 -0.36 11.32 -21.00
C ILE A 161 0.16 10.15 -20.16
N HIS A 162 0.62 10.40 -18.92
CA HIS A 162 1.23 9.41 -18.03
C HIS A 162 2.36 8.59 -18.70
N PHE A 163 3.25 9.27 -19.43
CA PHE A 163 4.31 8.62 -20.21
C PHE A 163 5.42 8.02 -19.33
N ALA A 164 5.64 6.71 -19.43
CA ALA A 164 6.67 5.99 -18.67
C ALA A 164 7.90 5.63 -19.52
N VAL A 165 9.09 5.82 -18.95
CA VAL A 165 10.38 5.51 -19.60
C VAL A 165 11.05 4.31 -18.92
N TYR A 166 11.30 3.24 -19.67
CA TYR A 166 11.89 2.01 -19.13
C TYR A 166 13.43 2.09 -19.01
N PRO A 167 14.01 1.99 -17.80
CA PRO A 167 15.44 2.23 -17.56
C PRO A 167 16.40 1.16 -18.10
N HIS A 168 15.90 -0.02 -18.42
CA HIS A 168 16.72 -1.14 -18.90
C HIS A 168 16.69 -1.29 -20.43
N THR A 169 16.11 -0.32 -21.12
CA THR A 169 15.90 -0.33 -22.56
C THR A 169 16.72 0.80 -23.17
N SER A 170 17.49 0.52 -24.23
CA SER A 170 18.27 1.57 -24.89
C SER A 170 17.34 2.65 -25.44
N SER A 171 17.84 3.88 -25.61
CA SER A 171 17.04 4.94 -26.23
C SER A 171 16.46 4.52 -27.57
N LYS A 172 17.11 3.64 -28.35
CA LYS A 172 16.58 3.17 -29.64
C LYS A 172 15.40 2.18 -29.51
N GLU A 173 15.31 1.45 -28.40
CA GLU A 173 14.32 0.39 -28.18
C GLU A 173 13.08 0.86 -27.39
N GLN A 174 13.10 2.07 -26.83
CA GLN A 174 11.91 2.69 -26.23
C GLN A 174 10.91 3.05 -27.34
N LYS A 175 9.80 2.31 -27.37
CA LYS A 175 8.68 2.44 -28.31
C LYS A 175 7.49 3.12 -27.68
#